data_AF-A0A7W1EIZ2-F1
#
_entry.id   AF-A0A7W1EIZ2-F1
#
_cell.length_a   1.000
_cell.length_b   1.000
_cell.length_c   1.000
_cell.angle_alpha   90.00
_cell.angle_beta   90.00
_cell.angle_gamma   90.00
#
_symmetry.space_group_name_H-M   'P 1'
#
loop_
_entity.id
_entity.type
_entity.pdbx_description
1 polymer ?
#
loop_
_entity_poly.entity_id
_entity_poly.type
_entity_poly.pdbx_seq_one_letter_code
_entity_poly.pdbx_strand_id
1 'polypeptide(L)'
;MKNETKIIDLKKVTSINPNKENLTVEKLKTFKGLENLNDEQATEMVFAIQTFANILYEFMNQKNPTEMKNEKTEDEFNPLKKAA
;
A
#
# COMPACT_ATOMS: atom_id res chain seq x y z
N MET A 1 -6.32 32.17 -11.29
CA MET A 1 -7.25 31.11 -10.87
C MET A 1 -6.78 30.58 -9.54
N LYS A 2 -7.64 30.57 -8.50
CA LYS A 2 -7.31 29.96 -7.21
C LYS A 2 -7.52 28.46 -7.37
N ASN A 3 -6.42 27.69 -7.38
CA ASN A 3 -6.51 26.23 -7.34
C ASN A 3 -6.91 25.83 -5.92
N GLU A 4 -8.20 25.59 -5.71
CA GLU A 4 -8.69 25.02 -4.46
C GLU A 4 -8.26 23.56 -4.40
N THR A 5 -7.22 23.28 -3.61
CA THR A 5 -6.84 21.91 -3.27
C THR A 5 -7.96 21.29 -2.44
N LYS A 6 -8.84 20.52 -3.09
CA LYS A 6 -9.90 19.75 -2.40
C LYS A 6 -9.25 18.57 -1.67
N ILE A 7 -8.83 18.80 -0.43
CA ILE A 7 -8.40 17.71 0.45
C ILE A 7 -9.66 16.90 0.79
N ILE A 8 -9.64 15.60 0.47
CA ILE A 8 -10.73 14.69 0.82
C ILE A 8 -10.71 14.48 2.32
N ASP A 9 -11.84 14.76 2.98
CA ASP A 9 -12.01 14.54 4.41
C ASP A 9 -11.86 13.04 4.75
N LEU A 10 -11.03 12.70 5.74
CA LEU A 10 -10.72 11.32 6.15
C LEU A 10 -11.99 10.53 6.53
N LYS A 11 -13.00 11.20 7.10
CA LYS A 11 -14.30 10.59 7.40
C LYS A 11 -15.02 10.10 6.15
N LYS A 12 -14.77 10.74 5.00
CA LYS A 12 -15.35 10.36 3.71
C LYS A 12 -14.65 9.13 3.12
N VAL A 13 -13.36 8.94 3.40
CA VAL A 13 -12.57 7.77 2.95
C VAL A 13 -13.13 6.47 3.54
N THR A 14 -13.48 6.46 4.83
CA THR A 14 -14.08 5.29 5.48
C THR A 14 -15.46 4.92 4.93
N SER A 15 -16.20 5.88 4.37
CA SER A 15 -17.49 5.59 3.71
C SER A 15 -17.32 5.05 2.29
N ILE A 16 -16.20 5.34 1.63
CA ILE A 16 -15.93 4.91 0.24
C ILE A 16 -15.39 3.48 0.20
N ASN A 17 -14.56 3.10 1.17
CA ASN A 17 -14.01 1.75 1.29
C ASN A 17 -14.10 1.22 2.74
N PRO A 18 -15.32 0.91 3.22
CA PRO A 18 -15.55 0.54 4.61
C PRO A 18 -14.81 -0.74 5.01
N ASN A 19 -14.66 -1.68 4.07
CA ASN A 19 -14.02 -2.97 4.29
C ASN A 19 -12.52 -2.96 3.99
N LYS A 20 -11.96 -1.81 3.56
CA LYS A 20 -10.55 -1.68 3.14
C LYS A 20 -10.16 -2.71 2.07
N GLU A 21 -11.07 -3.00 1.15
CA GLU A 21 -10.85 -3.92 0.05
C GLU A 21 -9.90 -3.29 -0.99
N ASN A 22 -9.14 -4.14 -1.66
CA ASN A 22 -8.26 -3.69 -2.74
C ASN A 22 -9.09 -3.18 -3.92
N LEU A 23 -8.58 -2.14 -4.60
CA LEU A 23 -9.17 -1.67 -5.84
C LEU A 23 -8.95 -2.69 -6.95
N THR A 24 -10.02 -3.20 -7.53
CA THR A 24 -10.01 -4.08 -8.70
C THR A 24 -10.35 -3.30 -9.97
N VAL A 25 -10.07 -3.90 -11.13
CA VAL A 25 -10.45 -3.35 -12.44
C VAL A 25 -11.96 -3.14 -12.53
N GLU A 26 -12.75 -4.14 -12.14
CA GLU A 26 -14.21 -4.05 -12.14
C GLU A 26 -14.68 -2.89 -11.25
N LYS A 27 -14.12 -2.77 -10.05
CA LYS A 27 -14.46 -1.68 -9.13
C LYS A 27 -14.06 -0.32 -9.68
N LEU A 28 -12.88 -0.20 -10.31
CA LEU A 28 -12.40 1.03 -10.95
C LEU A 28 -13.39 1.51 -12.02
N LYS A 29 -13.94 0.61 -12.83
CA LYS A 29 -14.92 0.95 -13.87
C LYS A 29 -16.29 1.37 -13.32
N THR A 30 -16.57 1.16 -12.03
CA THR A 30 -17.82 1.67 -11.40
C THR A 30 -17.76 3.17 -11.05
N PHE A 31 -16.57 3.79 -11.10
CA PHE A 31 -16.42 5.21 -10.78
C PHE A 31 -16.81 6.09 -11.98
N LYS A 32 -17.50 7.19 -11.66
CA LYS A 32 -17.97 8.16 -12.66
C LYS A 32 -16.81 8.69 -13.52
N GLY A 33 -16.91 8.48 -14.83
CA GLY A 33 -15.91 8.92 -15.82
C GLY A 33 -14.87 7.85 -16.19
N LEU A 34 -14.94 6.66 -15.60
CA LEU A 34 -14.03 5.53 -15.86
C LEU A 34 -14.75 4.30 -16.43
N GLU A 35 -16.05 4.38 -16.70
CA GLU A 35 -16.90 3.25 -17.09
C GLU A 35 -16.48 2.61 -18.41
N ASN A 36 -15.93 3.43 -19.32
CA ASN A 36 -15.56 3.03 -20.68
C ASN A 36 -14.09 2.67 -20.83
N LEU A 37 -13.33 2.54 -19.73
CA LEU A 37 -11.96 2.04 -19.82
C LEU A 37 -11.97 0.61 -20.38
N ASN A 38 -11.09 0.34 -21.33
CA ASN A 38 -10.84 -1.03 -21.72
C ASN A 38 -10.06 -1.77 -20.60
N ASP A 39 -9.93 -3.09 -20.70
CA ASP A 39 -9.33 -3.89 -19.63
C ASP A 39 -7.85 -3.60 -19.42
N GLU A 40 -7.12 -3.30 -20.49
CA GLU A 40 -5.69 -2.96 -20.44
C GLU A 40 -5.48 -1.63 -19.70
N GLN A 41 -6.18 -0.57 -20.12
CA GLN A 41 -6.15 0.75 -19.49
C GLN A 41 -6.55 0.69 -18.01
N ALA A 42 -7.59 -0.07 -17.70
CA ALA A 42 -8.03 -0.23 -16.32
C ALA A 42 -7.00 -0.99 -15.47
N THR A 43 -6.36 -2.02 -16.04
CA THR A 43 -5.29 -2.77 -15.37
C THR A 43 -4.08 -1.88 -15.08
N GLU A 44 -3.61 -1.13 -16.07
CA GLU A 44 -2.51 -0.17 -15.90
C GLU A 44 -2.83 0.88 -14.83
N MET A 45 -4.06 1.39 -14.83
CA MET A 45 -4.49 2.39 -13.85
C MET A 45 -4.56 1.83 -12.43
N VAL A 46 -5.10 0.63 -12.24
CA VAL A 46 -5.08 -0.05 -10.93
C VAL A 46 -3.65 -0.26 -10.45
N PHE A 47 -2.76 -0.73 -11.34
CA PHE A 47 -1.35 -0.95 -11.02
C PHE A 47 -0.65 0.36 -10.61
N ALA A 48 -0.88 1.46 -11.34
CA ALA A 48 -0.32 2.77 -11.02
C ALA A 48 -0.81 3.30 -9.66
N ILE A 49 -2.11 3.17 -9.36
CA ILE A 49 -2.69 3.60 -8.08
C ILE A 49 -2.09 2.80 -6.92
N GLN A 50 -1.98 1.48 -7.06
CA GLN A 50 -1.40 0.62 -6.02
C GLN A 50 0.08 0.93 -5.79
N THR A 51 0.85 1.11 -6.87
CA THR A 51 2.26 1.50 -6.80
C THR A 51 2.42 2.83 -6.07
N PHE A 52 1.62 3.83 -6.43
CA PHE A 52 1.66 5.14 -5.78
C PHE A 52 1.30 5.05 -4.30
N ALA A 53 0.26 4.27 -3.94
CA ALA A 53 -0.13 4.07 -2.56
C ALA A 53 0.98 3.42 -1.72
N ASN A 54 1.69 2.43 -2.27
CA ASN A 54 2.83 1.80 -1.61
C ASN A 54 3.98 2.78 -1.39
N ILE A 55 4.37 3.55 -2.42
CA ILE A 55 5.41 4.59 -2.29
C ILE A 55 5.02 5.60 -1.22
N LEU A 56 3.77 6.06 -1.23
CA LEU A 56 3.28 7.01 -0.24
C LEU A 56 3.30 6.43 1.17
N TYR A 57 2.89 5.17 1.34
CA TYR A 57 2.93 4.47 2.63
C TYR A 57 4.38 4.35 3.14
N GLU A 58 5.31 3.91 2.29
CA GLU A 58 6.73 3.84 2.64
C GLU A 58 7.27 5.21 3.05
N PHE A 59 7.02 6.24 2.24
CA PHE A 59 7.45 7.60 2.52
C PHE A 59 6.91 8.13 3.86
N MET A 60 5.62 7.91 4.14
CA MET A 60 4.98 8.35 5.38
C MET A 60 5.48 7.57 6.61
N ASN A 61 5.91 6.32 6.42
CA ASN A 61 6.40 5.45 7.48
C ASN A 61 7.93 5.44 7.62
N GLN A 62 8.66 6.27 6.87
CA GLN A 62 10.08 6.55 7.10
C GLN A 62 10.35 7.35 8.40
N LYS A 63 9.55 7.16 9.45
CA LYS A 63 9.91 7.58 10.81
C LYS A 63 11.04 6.68 11.31
N ASN A 64 12.26 7.20 11.22
CA ASN A 64 13.51 6.73 11.83
C ASN A 64 14.00 5.34 11.36
N PRO A 65 15.07 5.27 10.55
CA PRO A 65 15.82 4.04 10.27
C PRO A 65 16.46 3.35 11.50
N THR A 66 16.13 3.75 12.73
CA THR A 66 16.83 3.35 13.95
C THR A 66 16.23 2.12 14.65
N GLU A 67 15.10 1.58 14.20
CA GLU A 67 14.45 0.41 14.84
C GLU A 67 14.46 -0.87 13.98
N MET A 68 15.31 -0.96 12.96
CA MET A 68 15.58 -2.22 12.26
C MET A 68 17.03 -2.68 12.43
N LYS A 69 17.44 -2.84 13.70
CA LYS A 69 18.54 -3.74 14.07
C LYS A 69 18.02 -4.66 15.16
N ASN A 70 18.38 -5.94 15.04
CA ASN A 70 17.92 -7.11 15.79
C ASN A 70 16.61 -7.62 15.16
N GLU A 71 16.60 -8.64 14.29
CA GLU A 71 17.24 -9.93 14.47
C GLU A 71 17.72 -10.48 13.11
N LYS A 72 19.03 -10.62 12.96
CA LYS A 72 19.60 -11.73 12.19
C LYS A 72 20.48 -12.54 13.13
N THR A 73 20.00 -13.76 13.38
CA THR A 73 20.77 -15.01 13.43
C THR A 73 21.90 -15.12 14.45
N GLU A 74 21.59 -15.76 15.58
CA GLU A 74 22.53 -16.61 16.32
C GLU A 74 21.82 -17.93 16.70
N ASP A 75 21.42 -18.72 15.69
CA ASP A 75 21.55 -20.17 15.80
C ASP A 75 22.82 -20.54 15.03
N GLU A 76 23.95 -20.06 15.55
CA GLU A 76 25.24 -20.68 15.32
C GLU A 76 25.17 -22.11 15.85
N PHE A 77 25.00 -23.03 14.92
CA PHE A 77 25.28 -24.44 15.11
C PHE A 77 26.77 -24.60 15.50
N ASN A 78 27.09 -24.77 16.79
CA ASN A 78 28.40 -25.29 17.21
C ASN A 78 28.42 -25.84 18.68
N PRO A 79 29.31 -26.78 19.07
CA PRO A 79 29.17 -28.22 18.83
C PRO A 79 29.57 -29.08 20.06
N LEU A 80 29.16 -28.77 21.30
CA LEU A 80 29.76 -29.38 22.52
C LEU A 80 28.80 -29.87 23.64
N LYS A 81 27.51 -30.09 23.37
CA LYS A 81 26.55 -30.63 24.37
C LYS A 81 26.12 -32.09 24.19
N LYS A 82 26.97 -32.95 23.63
CA LYS A 82 26.82 -34.42 23.73
C LYS A 82 28.16 -35.08 24.08
N ALA A 83 28.67 -34.74 25.25
CA ALA A 83 29.57 -35.59 26.01
C ALA A 83 29.05 -35.63 27.45
N ALA A 84 28.11 -36.54 27.70
CA ALA A 84 27.75 -37.10 28.99
C ALA A 84 27.10 -38.46 28.74
#